data_AF-A0A7S3RPD3-F1
#
_entry.id   AF-A0A7S3RPD3-F1
#
_cell.length_a   1.000
_cell.length_b   1.000
_cell.length_c   1.000
_cell.angle_alpha   90.00
_cell.angle_beta   90.00
_cell.angle_gamma   90.00
#
_symmetry.space_group_name_H-M   'P 1'
#
loop_
_entity.id
_entity.type
_entity.pdbx_description
1 polymer ?
#
loop_
_entity_poly.entity_id
_entity_poly.type
_entity_poly.pdbx_seq_one_letter_code
_entity_poly.pdbx_strand_id
1 'polypeptide(L)'
;EPIGSATLALSGSKVWTLVPASESHLLRPSVASDGRAFFRTRRAHGAAGALAIAESGAAHYVVEQSAGDVLWVPTWCWHRVDYQAGVTALSVSLFHLRIGQLLGDNRLFAAGLLPNLLKELVGWKTQ
;
A
#
# COMPACT_ATOMS: atom_id res chain seq x y z
N GLU A 1 4.38 5.00 -0.79
CA GLU A 1 5.42 4.99 -1.82
C GLU A 1 4.93 5.71 -3.07
N PRO A 2 5.78 6.31 -3.93
CA PRO A 2 5.35 6.96 -5.19
C PRO A 2 4.87 5.98 -6.28
N ILE A 3 4.61 4.73 -5.89
CA ILE A 3 4.12 3.66 -6.75
C ILE A 3 2.63 3.47 -6.46
N GLY A 4 1.81 3.58 -7.50
CA GLY A 4 0.42 3.12 -7.47
C GLY A 4 0.32 1.72 -8.06
N SER A 5 -0.74 0.98 -7.76
CA SER A 5 -0.93 -0.35 -8.33
C SER A 5 -2.35 -0.60 -8.82
N ALA A 6 -2.45 -1.28 -9.96
CA ALA A 6 -3.70 -1.88 -10.43
C ALA A 6 -3.64 -3.38 -10.15
N THR A 7 -4.57 -3.90 -9.36
CA THR A 7 -4.62 -5.31 -8.97
C THR A 7 -5.83 -5.97 -9.61
N LEU A 8 -5.62 -7.01 -10.42
CA LEU A 8 -6.66 -7.87 -11.00
C LEU A 8 -6.79 -9.14 -10.17
N ALA A 9 -8.01 -9.47 -9.72
CA ALA A 9 -8.30 -10.76 -9.11
C ALA A 9 -8.55 -11.82 -10.20
N LEU A 10 -7.77 -12.89 -10.18
CA LEU A 10 -7.85 -14.00 -11.13
C LEU A 10 -8.73 -15.15 -10.60
N SER A 11 -8.71 -15.38 -9.29
CA SER A 11 -9.49 -16.43 -8.62
C SER A 11 -9.65 -16.13 -7.14
N GLY A 12 -10.73 -16.66 -6.53
CA GLY A 12 -11.10 -16.39 -5.15
C GLY A 12 -11.58 -14.95 -4.93
N SER A 13 -11.73 -14.58 -3.66
CA SER A 13 -12.10 -13.22 -3.25
C SER A 13 -11.14 -12.70 -2.18
N LYS A 14 -11.02 -11.38 -2.11
CA LYS A 14 -10.22 -10.66 -1.12
C LYS A 14 -10.98 -9.45 -0.63
N VAL A 15 -10.88 -9.16 0.67
CA VAL A 15 -11.41 -7.91 1.23
C VAL A 15 -10.26 -6.94 1.41
N TRP A 16 -10.35 -5.80 0.74
CA TRP A 16 -9.39 -4.71 0.82
C TRP A 16 -9.91 -3.65 1.77
N THR A 17 -9.08 -3.24 2.72
CA THR A 17 -9.28 -1.99 3.46
C THR A 17 -8.26 -0.99 2.98
N LEU A 18 -8.72 0.13 2.42
CA LEU A 18 -7.89 1.21 1.89
C LEU A 18 -8.02 2.44 2.80
N VAL A 19 -6.89 2.97 3.26
CA VAL A 19 -6.84 4.19 4.07
C VAL A 19 -6.03 5.25 3.31
N PRO A 20 -6.62 6.42 3.00
CA PRO A 20 -5.93 7.49 2.30
C PRO A 20 -4.64 7.93 3.00
N ALA A 21 -3.67 8.41 2.21
CA ALA A 21 -2.41 8.90 2.74
C ALA A 21 -2.57 10.09 3.71
N SER A 22 -3.63 10.90 3.57
CA SER A 22 -3.94 12.00 4.50
C SER A 22 -4.15 11.52 5.94
N GLU A 23 -4.68 10.30 6.09
CA GLU A 23 -5.00 9.71 7.40
C GLU A 23 -3.80 9.01 8.05
N SER A 24 -2.62 9.02 7.41
CA SER A 24 -1.43 8.30 7.89
C SER A 24 -1.07 8.61 9.35
N HIS A 25 -1.31 9.84 9.80
CA HIS A 25 -1.01 10.29 11.15
C HIS A 25 -1.90 9.61 12.21
N LEU A 26 -3.13 9.23 11.85
CA LEU A 26 -4.06 8.52 12.73
C LEU A 26 -3.69 7.03 12.89
N LEU A 27 -3.08 6.45 11.86
CA LEU A 27 -2.64 5.05 11.87
C LEU A 27 -1.38 4.81 12.74
N ARG A 28 -0.66 5.87 13.12
CA ARG A 28 0.57 5.81 13.93
C ARG A 28 1.55 4.72 13.45
N PRO A 29 2.03 4.79 12.19
CA PRO A 29 2.88 3.76 11.61
C PRO A 29 4.19 3.61 12.38
N SER A 30 4.62 2.37 12.52
CA SER A 30 5.95 2.00 13.01
C SER A 30 6.87 1.73 11.82
N VAL A 31 8.19 1.76 12.06
CA VAL A 31 9.19 1.47 11.03
C VAL A 31 9.81 0.11 11.34
N ALA A 32 9.83 -0.78 10.35
CA ALA A 32 10.48 -2.08 10.46
C ALA A 32 12.00 -1.92 10.43
N SER A 33 12.75 -2.94 10.85
CA SER A 33 14.22 -2.91 10.85
C SER A 33 14.82 -2.71 9.45
N ASP A 34 14.05 -3.01 8.40
CA ASP A 34 14.41 -2.79 6.99
C ASP A 34 13.94 -1.43 6.44
N GLY A 35 13.45 -0.53 7.30
CA GLY A 35 13.00 0.80 6.93
C GLY A 35 11.58 0.88 6.36
N ARG A 36 10.88 -0.25 6.16
CA ARG A 36 9.49 -0.21 5.67
C ARG A 36 8.55 0.29 6.76
N ALA A 37 7.74 1.29 6.41
CA ALA A 37 6.68 1.75 7.29
C ALA A 37 5.52 0.76 7.28
N PHE A 38 5.06 0.37 8.46
CA PHE A 38 3.91 -0.50 8.66
C PHE A 38 3.10 0.02 9.84
N PHE A 39 1.78 0.05 9.76
CA PHE A 39 0.98 0.26 10.96
C PHE A 39 0.83 -1.07 11.68
N ARG A 40 1.20 -1.09 12.95
CA ARG A 40 1.26 -2.29 13.78
C ARG A 40 -0.16 -2.69 14.18
N THR A 41 -0.90 -3.32 13.26
CA THR A 41 -2.03 -4.16 13.64
C THR A 41 -1.43 -5.29 14.47
N ARG A 42 -1.46 -5.17 15.80
CA ARG A 42 -0.84 -6.12 16.73
C ARG A 42 -1.31 -7.55 16.43
N ARG A 43 -0.60 -8.33 15.59
CA ARG A 43 -0.78 -9.79 15.40
C ARG A 43 -2.23 -10.30 15.21
N ALA A 44 -3.19 -9.43 14.95
CA ALA A 44 -4.59 -9.80 15.02
C ALA A 44 -5.10 -9.98 13.59
N HIS A 45 -4.93 -11.20 13.08
CA HIS A 45 -5.56 -11.62 11.84
C HIS A 45 -7.09 -11.49 11.95
N GLY A 46 -7.75 -11.16 10.83
CA GLY A 46 -9.21 -11.04 10.77
C GLY A 46 -9.76 -9.81 11.50
N ALA A 47 -10.84 -9.99 12.26
CA ALA A 47 -11.67 -8.89 12.79
C ALA A 47 -10.90 -7.84 13.60
N ALA A 48 -9.89 -8.25 14.37
CA ALA A 48 -9.21 -7.36 15.31
C ALA A 48 -8.28 -6.32 14.63
N GLY A 49 -7.69 -6.61 13.47
CA GLY A 49 -6.98 -5.57 12.71
C GLY A 49 -7.93 -4.56 12.05
N ALA A 50 -9.19 -4.95 11.79
CA ALA A 50 -10.18 -4.10 11.13
C ALA A 50 -10.78 -3.16 12.18
N LEU A 51 -10.98 -3.70 13.38
CA LEU A 51 -11.26 -2.94 14.60
C LEU A 51 -10.20 -1.86 14.85
N ALA A 52 -8.90 -2.17 14.71
CA ALA A 52 -7.84 -1.18 14.92
C ALA A 52 -7.88 0.01 13.93
N ILE A 53 -8.24 -0.23 12.67
CA ILE A 53 -8.43 0.85 11.68
C ILE A 53 -9.68 1.65 12.06
N ALA A 54 -10.79 1.00 12.41
CA ALA A 54 -12.01 1.66 12.85
C ALA A 54 -11.80 2.51 14.11
N GLU A 55 -11.07 1.98 15.10
CA GLU A 55 -10.73 2.65 16.37
C GLU A 55 -9.77 3.83 16.18
N SER A 56 -8.96 3.82 15.12
CA SER A 56 -8.06 4.94 14.81
C SER A 56 -8.81 6.22 14.42
N GLY A 57 -10.08 6.12 14.05
CA GLY A 57 -10.87 7.23 13.52
C GLY A 57 -10.51 7.62 12.08
N ALA A 58 -9.59 6.91 11.44
CA ALA A 58 -9.22 7.16 10.05
C ALA A 58 -10.36 6.85 9.09
N ALA A 59 -10.62 7.77 8.15
CA ALA A 59 -11.50 7.49 7.03
C ALA A 59 -10.92 6.34 6.20
N HIS A 60 -11.76 5.38 5.83
CA HIS A 60 -11.32 4.19 5.10
C HIS A 60 -12.41 3.63 4.19
N TYR A 61 -11.98 2.90 3.17
CA TYR A 61 -12.85 2.21 2.23
C TYR A 61 -12.67 0.70 2.41
N VAL A 62 -13.78 -0.03 2.43
CA VAL A 62 -13.76 -1.50 2.42
C VAL A 62 -14.35 -1.97 1.10
N VAL A 63 -13.59 -2.77 0.38
CA VAL A 63 -13.96 -3.27 -0.95
C VAL A 63 -13.73 -4.78 -0.98
N GLU A 64 -14.77 -5.53 -1.30
CA GLU A 64 -14.62 -6.93 -1.69
C GLU A 64 -14.27 -7.00 -3.17
N GLN A 65 -13.15 -7.66 -3.48
CA GLN A 65 -12.66 -7.88 -4.83
C GLN A 65 -12.84 -9.36 -5.17
N SER A 66 -13.61 -9.64 -6.22
CA SER A 66 -13.88 -10.99 -6.72
C SER A 66 -13.18 -11.22 -8.07
N ALA A 67 -13.13 -12.48 -8.52
CA ALA A 67 -12.49 -12.83 -9.79
C ALA A 67 -13.06 -12.01 -10.97
N GLY A 68 -12.18 -11.38 -11.74
CA GLY A 68 -12.52 -10.45 -12.82
C GLY A 68 -12.43 -8.97 -12.43
N ASP A 69 -12.49 -8.65 -11.13
CA ASP A 69 -12.45 -7.26 -10.67
C ASP A 69 -11.03 -6.68 -10.72
N VAL A 70 -10.93 -5.40 -11.10
CA VAL A 70 -9.71 -4.61 -11.04
C VAL A 70 -9.84 -3.53 -9.97
N LEU A 71 -8.92 -3.52 -9.01
CA LEU A 71 -8.81 -2.51 -7.97
C LEU A 71 -7.59 -1.62 -8.21
N TRP A 72 -7.79 -0.32 -8.31
CA TRP A 72 -6.71 0.65 -8.28
C TRP A 72 -6.39 1.07 -6.83
N VAL A 73 -5.14 0.89 -6.43
CA VAL A 73 -4.59 1.34 -5.15
C VAL A 73 -3.69 2.56 -5.42
N PRO A 74 -4.10 3.76 -4.96
CA PRO A 74 -3.34 4.98 -5.19
C PRO A 74 -1.95 4.96 -4.55
N THR A 75 -1.09 5.87 -5.03
CA THR A 75 0.20 6.16 -4.41
C THR A 75 0.02 6.54 -2.94
N TRP A 76 0.94 6.08 -2.08
CA TRP A 76 0.93 6.32 -0.63
C TRP A 76 -0.31 5.81 0.12
N CYS A 77 -1.25 5.12 -0.54
CA CYS A 77 -2.42 4.55 0.10
C CYS A 77 -2.00 3.38 1.01
N TRP A 78 -2.40 3.44 2.26
CA TRP A 78 -2.29 2.29 3.15
C TRP A 78 -3.35 1.28 2.75
N HIS A 79 -2.98 0.02 2.72
CA HIS A 79 -3.91 -1.03 2.41
C HIS A 79 -3.69 -2.24 3.30
N ARG A 80 -4.80 -2.92 3.59
CA ARG A 80 -4.83 -4.25 4.18
C ARG A 80 -5.61 -5.16 3.25
N VAL A 81 -5.14 -6.39 3.12
CA VAL A 81 -5.80 -7.43 2.34
C VAL A 81 -6.13 -8.59 3.27
N ASP A 82 -7.41 -8.89 3.39
CA ASP A 82 -7.92 -10.04 4.12
C ASP A 82 -8.36 -11.14 3.14
N TYR A 83 -7.95 -12.36 3.47
CA TYR A 83 -8.20 -13.56 2.68
C TYR A 83 -9.25 -14.40 3.38
N GLN A 84 -10.18 -14.98 2.63
CA GLN A 84 -11.16 -15.90 3.18
C GLN A 84 -10.49 -17.24 3.50
N ALA A 85 -10.73 -17.75 4.72
CA ALA A 85 -10.16 -19.02 5.15
C ALA A 85 -10.66 -20.17 4.26
N GLY A 86 -9.75 -21.07 3.88
CA GLY A 86 -10.09 -22.26 3.08
C GLY A 86 -10.26 -22.01 1.57
N VAL A 87 -10.08 -20.78 1.09
CA VAL A 87 -10.16 -20.44 -0.35
C VAL A 87 -8.84 -19.82 -0.80
N THR A 88 -8.22 -20.40 -1.84
CA THR A 88 -7.04 -19.81 -2.46
C THR A 88 -7.45 -18.63 -3.32
N ALA A 89 -6.98 -17.43 -2.98
CA ALA A 89 -7.18 -16.23 -3.79
C ALA A 89 -5.92 -15.87 -4.58
N LEU A 90 -6.05 -15.73 -5.89
CA LEU A 90 -4.98 -15.39 -6.82
C LEU A 90 -5.22 -14.01 -7.43
N SER A 91 -4.19 -13.17 -7.46
CA SER A 91 -4.25 -11.86 -8.11
C SER A 91 -2.93 -11.53 -8.79
N VAL A 92 -3.00 -10.66 -9.79
CA VAL A 92 -1.82 -10.05 -10.41
C VAL A 92 -1.89 -8.55 -10.19
N SER A 93 -0.77 -7.95 -9.82
CA SER A 93 -0.66 -6.51 -9.59
C SER A 93 0.35 -5.91 -10.56
N LEU A 94 -0.08 -4.88 -11.28
CA LEU A 94 0.81 -4.01 -12.04
C LEU A 94 1.18 -2.82 -11.16
N PHE A 95 2.47 -2.63 -10.95
CA PHE A 95 3.02 -1.50 -10.18
C PHE A 95 3.51 -0.42 -11.15
N HIS A 96 3.10 0.82 -10.91
CA HIS A 96 3.46 1.95 -11.76
C HIS A 96 4.00 3.11 -10.92
N LEU A 97 5.26 3.46 -11.14
CA LEU A 97 5.91 4.61 -10.53
C LEU A 97 5.34 5.91 -11.13
N ARG A 98 4.69 6.73 -10.31
CA ARG A 98 4.05 7.98 -10.76
C ARG A 98 4.97 9.17 -10.51
N ILE A 99 6.00 9.31 -11.33
CA ILE A 99 7.02 10.36 -11.22
C ILE A 99 6.40 11.77 -11.18
N GLY A 100 5.40 12.05 -12.02
CA GLY A 100 4.74 13.36 -12.02
C GLY A 100 4.11 13.73 -10.67
N GLN A 101 3.46 12.78 -10.00
CA GLN A 101 2.90 13.01 -8.65
C GLN A 101 3.99 13.14 -7.59
N LEU A 102 5.06 12.35 -7.70
CA LEU A 102 6.21 12.45 -6.80
C LEU A 102 6.82 13.87 -6.84
N LEU A 103 7.02 14.43 -8.03
CA LEU A 103 7.60 15.78 -8.22
C LEU A 103 6.63 16.91 -7.84
N GLY A 104 5.33 16.69 -8.03
CA GLY A 104 4.29 17.67 -7.68
C GLY A 104 4.08 17.77 -6.18
N ASP A 105 3.71 16.65 -5.56
CA ASP A 105 3.13 16.63 -4.21
C ASP A 105 4.18 16.42 -3.11
N ASN A 106 5.35 15.86 -3.46
CA ASN A 106 6.34 15.40 -2.49
C ASN A 106 7.77 15.86 -2.85
N ARG A 107 7.93 17.16 -3.15
CA ARG A 107 9.18 17.76 -3.65
C ARG A 107 10.42 17.46 -2.83
N LEU A 108 10.33 17.52 -1.49
CA LEU A 108 11.46 17.25 -0.61
C LEU A 108 11.88 15.78 -0.62
N PHE A 109 10.91 14.87 -0.62
CA PHE A 109 11.17 13.44 -0.74
C PHE A 109 11.73 13.11 -2.13
N ALA A 110 11.19 13.73 -3.18
CA ALA A 110 11.69 13.59 -4.54
C ALA A 110 13.16 14.03 -4.66
N ALA A 111 13.54 15.14 -4.02
CA ALA A 111 14.93 15.62 -4.00
C ALA A 111 15.90 14.62 -3.34
N GLY A 112 15.44 13.86 -2.33
CA GLY A 112 16.23 12.80 -1.70
C GLY A 112 16.29 11.50 -2.51
N LEU A 113 15.21 11.15 -3.21
CA LEU A 113 15.09 9.88 -3.94
C LEU A 113 15.70 9.94 -5.36
N LEU A 114 15.49 11.04 -6.09
CA LEU A 114 15.90 11.22 -7.48
C LEU A 114 17.40 10.96 -7.72
N PRO A 115 18.33 11.46 -6.88
CA PRO A 115 19.76 11.21 -7.09
C PRO A 115 20.11 9.72 -7.04
N ASN A 116 19.47 8.95 -6.16
CA ASN A 116 19.71 7.52 -6.04
C ASN A 116 19.10 6.75 -7.22
N LEU A 117 17.87 7.08 -7.62
CA LEU A 117 17.25 6.50 -8.82
C LEU A 117 18.07 6.78 -10.09
N LEU A 118 18.61 7.99 -10.25
CA LEU A 118 19.48 8.34 -11.38
C LEU A 118 20.79 7.55 -11.37
N LYS A 119 21.42 7.38 -10.20
CA LYS A 119 22.62 6.55 -10.06
C LYS A 119 22.35 5.08 -10.44
N GLU A 120 21.24 4.53 -9.98
CA GLU A 120 20.80 3.17 -10.34
C GLU A 120 20.55 3.03 -11.84
N LEU A 121 19.88 4.01 -12.46
CA LEU A 121 19.58 4.01 -13.90
C LEU A 121 20.85 4.01 -14.77
N VAL A 122 21.91 4.67 -14.31
CA VAL A 122 23.21 4.74 -14.99
C VAL A 122 24.10 3.53 -14.63
N GLY A 123 23.61 2.59 -13.83
CA GLY A 123 24.31 1.35 -13.48
C GLY A 123 25.38 1.51 -12.40
N TRP A 124 25.44 2.67 -11.73
CA TRP A 124 26.28 2.83 -10.55
C TRP A 124 25.61 2.16 -9.35
N LYS A 125 25.98 0.90 -9.12
CA LYS A 125 25.55 0.13 -7.96
C LYS A 125 25.95 0.88 -6.68
N THR A 126 24.96 1.30 -5.92
CA THR A 126 25.14 1.65 -4.51
C THR A 126 24.64 0.43 -3.71
N GLN A 127 25.59 -0.41 -3.30
CA GLN A 127 25.40 -1.28 -2.14
C GLN A 127 25.69 -0.48 -0.88
#